data_AF-A0A9E6JH81-F1
#
_entry.id   AF-A0A9E6JH81-F1
#
_cell.length_a   1.000
_cell.length_b   1.000
_cell.length_c   1.000
_cell.angle_alpha   90.00
_cell.angle_beta   90.00
_cell.angle_gamma   90.00
#
_symmetry.space_group_name_H-M   'P 1'
#
loop_
_entity.id
_entity.type
_entity.pdbx_description
1 polymer ?
#
loop_
_entity_poly.entity_id
_entity_poly.type
_entity_poly.pdbx_seq_one_letter_code
_entity_poly.pdbx_strand_id
1 'polypeptide(L)'
;MSKDKAKENVDIADKSLAQQGALNVEDAENSYRDMNTLLEQASGVALANFIETGDASYLAALDKINGQSKALKENVIDLYSNVNQKRKETE
;
A
#
# COMPACT_ATOMS: atom_id res chain seq x y z
N MET A 1 -35.19 -15.72 -24.84
CA MET A 1 -34.51 -14.43 -24.55
C MET A 1 -33.84 -14.41 -23.17
N SER A 2 -33.30 -15.52 -22.66
CA SER A 2 -32.83 -15.61 -21.25
C SER A 2 -31.32 -15.79 -21.07
N LYS A 3 -30.58 -16.11 -22.15
CA LYS A 3 -29.12 -16.34 -22.08
C LYS A 3 -28.30 -15.04 -22.18
N ASP A 4 -28.80 -14.00 -22.84
CA ASP A 4 -28.09 -12.72 -22.97
C ASP A 4 -28.03 -11.94 -21.65
N LYS A 5 -29.14 -11.92 -20.88
CA LYS A 5 -29.15 -11.21 -19.59
C LYS A 5 -28.25 -11.85 -18.53
N ALA A 6 -27.99 -13.15 -18.62
CA ALA A 6 -27.06 -13.83 -17.72
C ALA A 6 -25.61 -13.46 -18.04
N LYS A 7 -25.25 -13.40 -19.33
CA LYS A 7 -23.92 -12.93 -19.77
C LYS A 7 -23.67 -11.46 -19.45
N GLU A 8 -24.67 -10.61 -19.65
CA GLU A 8 -24.58 -9.18 -19.35
C GLU A 8 -24.39 -8.91 -17.84
N ASN A 9 -25.08 -9.65 -16.96
CA ASN A 9 -24.90 -9.52 -15.52
C ASN A 9 -23.53 -10.01 -15.02
N VAL A 10 -22.96 -11.04 -15.63
CA VAL A 10 -21.59 -11.51 -15.30
C VAL A 10 -20.56 -10.46 -15.73
N ASP A 11 -20.68 -9.91 -16.94
CA ASP A 11 -19.77 -8.88 -17.46
C ASP A 11 -19.83 -7.57 -16.64
N ILE A 12 -20.99 -7.23 -16.07
CA ILE A 12 -21.11 -6.09 -15.14
C ILE A 12 -20.46 -6.40 -13.78
N ALA A 13 -20.64 -7.61 -13.24
CA ALA A 13 -20.05 -8.01 -11.98
C ALA A 13 -18.51 -8.03 -12.04
N ASP A 14 -17.95 -8.58 -13.12
CA ASP A 14 -16.50 -8.65 -13.32
C ASP A 14 -15.88 -7.26 -13.49
N LYS A 15 -16.54 -6.37 -14.25
CA LYS A 15 -16.13 -4.96 -14.36
C LYS A 15 -16.18 -4.25 -13.01
N SER A 16 -17.20 -4.50 -12.20
CA SER A 16 -17.34 -3.90 -10.88
C SER A 16 -16.23 -4.36 -9.92
N LEU A 17 -15.92 -5.66 -9.91
CA LEU A 17 -14.82 -6.22 -9.10
C LEU A 17 -13.45 -5.72 -9.55
N ALA A 18 -13.21 -5.65 -10.86
CA ALA A 18 -11.98 -5.11 -11.41
C ALA A 18 -11.77 -3.63 -11.03
N GLN A 19 -12.85 -2.84 -11.10
CA GLN A 19 -12.86 -1.42 -10.74
C GLN A 19 -12.67 -1.21 -9.23
N GLN A 20 -13.35 -1.98 -8.38
CA GLN A 20 -13.15 -1.95 -6.92
C GLN A 20 -11.72 -2.34 -6.53
N GLY A 21 -11.16 -3.37 -7.17
CA GLY A 21 -9.76 -3.75 -6.98
C GLY A 21 -8.79 -2.64 -7.40
N ALA A 22 -9.06 -1.95 -8.51
CA ALA A 22 -8.22 -0.84 -8.97
C ALA A 22 -8.25 0.35 -8.00
N LEU A 23 -9.43 0.73 -7.50
CA LEU A 23 -9.58 1.80 -6.50
C LEU A 23 -8.85 1.48 -5.19
N ASN A 24 -8.99 0.25 -4.69
CA ASN A 24 -8.32 -0.17 -3.45
C ASN A 24 -6.79 -0.13 -3.58
N VAL A 25 -6.26 -0.45 -4.77
CA VAL A 25 -4.82 -0.39 -5.04
C VAL A 25 -4.34 1.05 -5.14
N GLU A 26 -5.07 1.93 -5.84
CA GLU A 26 -4.74 3.35 -5.97
C GLU A 26 -4.73 4.05 -4.60
N ASP A 27 -5.71 3.79 -3.75
CA ASP A 27 -5.75 4.34 -2.39
C ASP A 27 -4.55 3.88 -1.54
N ALA A 28 -4.14 2.62 -1.71
CA ALA A 28 -2.98 2.08 -1.01
C ALA A 28 -1.65 2.63 -1.55
N GLU A 29 -1.53 2.86 -2.86
CA GLU A 29 -0.39 3.55 -3.46
C GLU A 29 -0.25 4.98 -2.94
N ASN A 30 -1.36 5.71 -2.87
CA ASN A 30 -1.39 7.06 -2.33
C ASN A 30 -1.00 7.07 -0.85
N SER A 31 -1.61 6.18 -0.05
CA SER A 31 -1.27 6.04 1.37
C SER A 31 0.20 5.65 1.59
N TYR A 32 0.74 4.76 0.76
CA TYR A 32 2.15 4.39 0.76
C TYR A 32 3.06 5.59 0.53
N ARG A 33 2.76 6.39 -0.49
CA ARG A 33 3.54 7.57 -0.84
C ARG A 33 3.52 8.61 0.28
N ASP A 34 2.35 8.87 0.85
CA ASP A 34 2.18 9.82 1.95
C ASP A 34 2.95 9.35 3.20
N MET A 35 2.80 8.08 3.57
CA MET A 35 3.51 7.52 4.72
C MET A 35 5.03 7.49 4.50
N ASN A 36 5.52 7.13 3.31
CA ASN A 36 6.94 7.20 3.02
C ASN A 36 7.47 8.63 3.15
N THR A 37 6.72 9.63 2.67
CA THR A 37 7.10 11.04 2.82
C THR A 37 7.23 11.41 4.30
N LEU A 38 6.28 10.99 5.14
CA LEU A 38 6.34 11.23 6.59
C LEU A 38 7.53 10.52 7.25
N LEU A 39 7.82 9.28 6.85
CA LEU A 39 8.94 8.50 7.38
C LEU A 39 10.30 9.10 6.96
N GLU A 40 10.43 9.61 5.73
CA GLU A 40 11.61 10.33 5.27
C GLU A 40 11.84 11.61 6.08
N GLN A 41 10.78 12.39 6.33
CA GLN A 41 10.85 13.59 7.17
C GLN A 41 11.25 13.25 8.60
N ALA A 42 10.61 12.24 9.20
CA ALA A 42 10.93 11.77 10.55
C ALA A 42 12.39 11.28 10.64
N SER A 43 12.88 10.58 9.61
CA SER A 43 14.28 10.15 9.52
C SER A 43 15.23 11.35 9.48
N GLY A 44 14.92 12.36 8.66
CA GLY A 44 15.70 13.59 8.60
C GLY A 44 15.79 14.31 9.94
N VAL A 45 14.66 14.43 10.66
CA VAL A 45 14.62 15.04 12.00
C VAL A 45 15.42 14.22 13.02
N ALA A 46 15.26 12.90 13.05
CA ALA A 46 16.01 12.05 13.96
C ALA A 46 17.52 12.12 13.68
N LEU A 47 17.92 12.08 12.41
CA LEU A 47 19.32 12.21 12.00
C LEU A 47 19.91 13.57 12.38
N ALA A 48 19.18 14.66 12.14
CA ALA A 48 19.61 16.00 12.51
C ALA A 48 19.86 16.11 14.03
N ASN A 49 18.92 15.62 14.84
CA ASN A 49 19.06 15.63 16.30
C ASN A 49 20.23 14.75 16.77
N PHE A 50 20.47 13.60 16.13
CA PHE A 50 21.65 12.78 16.42
C PHE A 50 22.94 13.55 16.14
N ILE A 51 23.05 14.22 15.00
CA ILE A 51 24.23 15.00 14.62
C ILE A 51 24.45 16.16 15.61
N GLU A 52 23.37 16.83 16.02
CA GLU A 52 23.45 17.98 16.93
C GLU A 52 23.81 17.60 18.36
N THR A 53 23.26 16.49 18.87
CA THR A 53 23.35 16.13 20.29
C THR A 53 24.34 15.01 20.58
N GLY A 54 24.63 14.16 19.60
CA GLY A 54 25.33 12.89 19.79
C GLY A 54 24.52 11.82 20.54
N ASP A 55 23.24 12.06 20.85
CA ASP A 55 22.41 11.10 21.60
C ASP A 55 22.02 9.90 20.74
N ALA A 56 22.54 8.73 21.11
CA ALA A 56 22.27 7.46 20.43
C ALA A 56 20.78 7.04 20.46
N SER A 57 19.94 7.63 21.30
CA SER A 57 18.48 7.40 21.29
C SER A 57 17.86 7.72 19.92
N TYR A 58 18.41 8.71 19.20
CA TYR A 58 17.98 9.06 17.85
C TYR A 58 18.38 8.02 16.81
N LEU A 59 19.45 7.25 17.03
CA LEU A 59 19.78 6.09 16.19
C LEU A 59 18.76 4.96 16.38
N ALA A 60 18.29 4.73 17.61
CA ALA A 60 17.22 3.77 17.86
C ALA A 60 15.88 4.22 17.22
N ALA A 61 15.62 5.54 17.23
CA ALA A 61 14.47 6.09 16.52
C ALA A 61 14.57 5.86 15.00
N LEU A 62 15.75 6.09 14.39
CA LEU A 62 16.02 5.81 12.98
C LEU A 62 15.80 4.33 12.62
N ASP A 63 16.28 3.40 13.45
CA ASP A 63 16.08 1.97 13.23
C ASP A 63 14.59 1.59 13.24
N LYS A 64 13.83 2.16 14.19
CA LYS A 64 12.38 1.96 14.25
C LYS A 64 11.66 2.52 13.01
N ILE A 65 12.05 3.70 12.53
CA ILE A 65 11.50 4.32 11.32
C ILE A 65 11.79 3.45 10.09
N ASN A 66 13.02 2.92 9.98
CA ASN A 66 13.38 1.99 8.91
C ASN A 66 12.53 0.71 8.95
N GLY A 67 12.28 0.17 10.14
CA GLY A 67 11.38 -0.98 10.32
C GLY A 67 9.96 -0.68 9.86
N GLN A 68 9.43 0.50 10.16
CA GLN A 68 8.11 0.93 9.71
C GLN A 68 8.03 1.08 8.19
N SER A 69 9.07 1.63 7.55
CA SER A 69 9.13 1.73 6.07
C SER A 69 9.12 0.35 5.41
N LYS A 70 9.86 -0.62 5.96
CA LYS A 70 9.86 -2.00 5.46
C LYS A 70 8.49 -2.66 5.58
N ALA A 71 7.85 -2.57 6.75
CA ALA A 71 6.53 -3.15 6.99
C ALA A 71 5.45 -2.53 6.07
N LEU A 72 5.52 -1.21 5.87
CA LEU A 72 4.63 -0.51 4.95
C LEU A 72 4.77 -1.03 3.52
N LYS A 73 6.01 -1.21 3.04
CA LYS A 73 6.28 -1.77 1.70
C LYS A 73 5.72 -3.19 1.56
N GLU A 74 5.90 -4.04 2.58
CA GLU A 74 5.37 -5.41 2.59
C GLU A 74 3.84 -5.42 2.49
N ASN A 75 3.14 -4.61 3.29
CA ASN A 75 1.68 -4.51 3.27
C ASN A 75 1.12 -4.10 1.90
N VAL A 76 1.80 -3.18 1.21
CA VAL A 76 1.39 -2.73 -0.13
C VAL A 76 1.57 -3.85 -1.14
N ILE A 77 2.71 -4.55 -1.12
CA ILE A 77 2.97 -5.70 -2.00
C ILE A 77 1.91 -6.79 -1.77
N ASP A 78 1.56 -7.06 -0.52
CA ASP A 78 0.52 -8.03 -0.18
C ASP A 78 -0.84 -7.62 -0.73
N LEU A 79 -1.21 -6.33 -0.63
CA LEU A 79 -2.45 -5.83 -1.19
C LEU A 79 -2.50 -6.00 -2.72
N TYR A 80 -1.45 -5.59 -3.44
CA TYR A 80 -1.36 -5.80 -4.88
C TYR A 80 -1.48 -7.27 -5.26
N SER A 81 -0.79 -8.14 -4.54
CA SER A 81 -0.78 -9.57 -4.79
C SER A 81 -2.18 -10.16 -4.58
N ASN A 82 -2.85 -9.79 -3.49
CA ASN A 82 -4.20 -10.25 -3.17
C ASN A 82 -5.25 -9.76 -4.16
N VAL A 83 -5.19 -8.49 -4.60
CA VAL A 83 -6.12 -7.95 -5.61
C VAL A 83 -5.92 -8.65 -6.95
N ASN A 84 -4.68 -8.88 -7.37
CA ASN A 84 -4.37 -9.56 -8.62
C ASN A 84 -4.69 -11.05 -8.58
N GLN A 85 -4.52 -11.71 -7.44
CA GLN A 85 -4.89 -13.12 -7.27
C GLN A 85 -6.41 -13.30 -7.29
N LYS A 86 -7.17 -12.44 -6.60
CA LYS A 86 -8.64 -12.46 -6.66
C LYS A 86 -9.17 -12.32 -8.08
N ARG A 87 -8.54 -11.50 -8.93
CA ARG A 87 -8.92 -11.38 -10.35
C ARG A 87 -8.78 -12.71 -11.11
N LYS A 88 -7.70 -13.46 -10.88
CA LYS A 88 -7.45 -14.76 -11.53
C LYS A 88 -8.40 -15.87 -11.09
N GLU A 89 -9.00 -15.76 -9.91
CA GLU A 89 -9.97 -16.75 -9.40
C GLU A 89 -11.40 -16.53 -9.94
N THR A 90 -11.67 -15.35 -10.48
CA THR A 90 -12.97 -14.97 -11.11
C THR A 90 -12.98 -15.08 -12.64
N GLU A 91 -11.84 -15.27 -13.31
CA GLU A 91 -11.72 -15.56 -14.75
C GLU A 91 -11.95 -17.04 -15.08
#